data_AF-A0A853DA35-F1
#
_entry.id   AF-A0A853DA35-F1
#
_cell.length_a   1.000
_cell.length_b   1.000
_cell.length_c   1.000
_cell.angle_alpha   90.00
_cell.angle_beta   90.00
_cell.angle_gamma   90.00
#
_symmetry.space_group_name_H-M   'P 1'
#
loop_
_entity.id
_entity.type
_entity.pdbx_description
1 polymer ?
#
loop_
_entity_poly.entity_id
_entity_poly.type
_entity_poly.pdbx_seq_one_letter_code
_entity_poly.pdbx_strand_id
1 'polypeptide(L)'
;MKKERKIDTLGLIQKMAEKNKATVDVLEGLKNERSPDKWSQEEKQHFVPKSVREKDEKATNKDFKPKQFENAPDGNGYAVQKFEKFLNTENYRDKKESFVLSLSRDCMAKYEKLARGASYKLDIKTHRNDLMRKVLEDFIHQKYRKLLNLIEQE
;
A
#
# COMPACT_ATOMS: atom_id res chain seq x y z
N MET A 1 19.78 39.21 36.10
CA MET A 1 19.38 38.75 34.75
C MET A 1 20.48 37.85 34.19
N LYS A 2 20.21 36.56 33.98
CA LYS A 2 21.21 35.61 33.45
C LYS A 2 21.38 35.85 31.94
N LYS A 3 22.60 36.19 31.50
CA LYS A 3 22.95 36.38 30.09
C LYS A 3 22.81 35.05 29.33
N GLU A 4 21.94 35.02 28.32
CA GLU A 4 21.88 33.91 27.35
C GLU A 4 23.18 33.91 26.54
N ARG A 5 23.93 32.81 26.61
CA ARG A 5 25.16 32.64 25.83
C ARG A 5 24.76 32.30 24.39
N LYS A 6 25.31 33.03 23.41
CA LYS A 6 25.19 32.70 21.98
C LYS A 6 25.61 31.25 21.79
N ILE A 7 24.70 30.44 21.24
CA ILE A 7 24.93 29.02 20.99
C ILE A 7 25.86 28.92 19.77
N ASP A 8 27.07 28.43 20.01
CA ASP A 8 28.05 28.12 18.97
C ASP A 8 27.56 26.92 18.14
N THR A 9 27.79 26.94 16.83
CA THR A 9 27.34 25.89 15.91
C THR A 9 27.93 24.53 16.28
N LEU A 10 29.16 24.53 16.78
CA LEU A 10 29.83 23.33 17.29
C LEU A 10 29.12 22.76 18.53
N GLY A 11 28.67 23.65 19.44
CA GLY A 11 27.89 23.27 20.62
C GLY A 11 26.51 22.73 20.27
N LEU A 12 25.89 23.22 19.18
CA LEU A 12 24.62 22.68 18.69
C LEU A 12 24.80 21.26 18.11
N ILE A 13 25.86 21.04 17.32
CA ILE A 13 26.18 19.73 16.74
C ILE A 13 26.49 18.72 17.86
N GLN A 14 27.29 19.12 18.85
CA GLN A 14 27.62 18.27 19.98
C GLN A 14 26.36 17.90 20.79
N LYS A 15 25.48 18.87 21.06
CA LYS A 15 24.21 18.63 21.75
C LYS A 15 23.28 17.70 20.98
N MET A 16 23.27 17.78 19.64
CA MET A 16 22.49 16.87 18.79
C MET A 16 23.10 15.46 18.78
N ALA A 17 24.42 15.34 18.75
CA ALA A 17 25.12 14.05 18.84
C ALA A 17 24.88 13.37 20.20
N GLU A 18 24.95 14.12 21.30
CA GLU A 18 24.64 13.63 22.65
C GLU A 18 23.18 13.21 22.79
N LYS A 19 22.23 13.98 22.22
CA LYS A 19 20.81 13.61 22.18
C LYS A 19 20.58 12.31 21.40
N ASN A 20 21.24 12.17 20.26
CA ASN A 20 21.14 10.96 19.44
C ASN A 20 21.71 9.76 20.19
N LYS A 21 22.84 9.91 20.91
CA LYS A 21 23.42 8.86 21.74
C LYS A 21 22.48 8.41 22.86
N ALA A 22 21.92 9.36 23.62
CA ALA A 22 20.93 9.05 24.66
C ALA A 22 19.69 8.35 24.09
N THR A 23 19.28 8.70 22.87
CA THR A 23 18.15 8.04 22.19
C THR A 23 18.51 6.61 21.78
N VAL A 24 19.73 6.36 21.31
CA VAL A 24 20.24 5.02 20.98
C VAL A 24 20.33 4.14 22.23
N ASP A 25 20.85 4.67 23.34
CA ASP A 25 20.98 3.93 24.61
C ASP A 25 19.59 3.53 25.16
N VAL A 26 18.59 4.41 25.04
CA VAL A 26 17.20 4.11 25.42
C VAL A 26 16.59 3.02 24.52
N LEU A 27 16.89 3.05 23.21
CA LEU A 27 16.44 2.01 22.28
C LEU A 27 17.11 0.65 22.56
N GLU A 28 18.39 0.62 22.95
CA GLU A 28 19.06 -0.60 23.38
C GLU A 28 18.46 -1.14 24.69
N GLY A 29 18.17 -0.27 25.66
CA GLY A 29 17.46 -0.64 26.89
C GLY A 29 16.09 -1.27 26.60
N LEU A 30 15.28 -0.63 25.76
CA LEU A 30 13.96 -1.14 25.34
C LEU A 30 14.04 -2.46 24.54
N LYS A 31 15.13 -2.69 23.80
CA LYS A 31 15.38 -3.94 23.09
C LYS A 31 15.71 -5.08 24.07
N ASN A 32 16.48 -4.78 25.12
CA ASN A 32 16.84 -5.75 26.15
C ASN A 32 15.64 -6.09 27.06
N GLU A 33 14.76 -5.12 27.37
CA GLU A 33 13.53 -5.37 28.14
C GLU A 33 12.51 -6.26 27.41
N ARG A 34 12.54 -6.29 26.07
CA ARG A 34 11.60 -7.09 25.26
C ARG A 34 11.98 -8.56 25.10
N SER A 35 13.08 -9.02 25.71
CA SER A 35 13.58 -10.39 25.51
C SER A 35 13.89 -11.07 26.85
N PRO A 36 13.00 -11.92 27.40
CA PRO A 36 13.43 -12.91 28.36
C PRO A 36 14.06 -14.07 27.58
N ASP A 37 15.37 -14.18 27.70
CA ASP A 37 16.22 -15.37 27.57
C ASP A 37 15.79 -16.46 26.57
N LYS A 38 16.45 -16.46 25.40
CA LYS A 38 16.92 -17.68 24.73
C LYS A 38 17.89 -17.30 23.61
N TRP A 39 19.18 -17.52 23.89
CA TRP A 39 20.24 -17.44 22.90
C TRP A 39 20.20 -18.68 22.00
N SER A 40 20.27 -18.48 20.68
CA SER A 40 21.29 -19.13 19.85
C SER A 40 21.27 -18.64 18.40
N GLN A 41 22.45 -18.23 17.95
CA GLN A 41 22.94 -18.12 16.56
C GLN A 41 22.60 -16.87 15.74
N GLU A 42 23.56 -15.95 15.80
CA GLU A 42 24.19 -15.25 14.67
C GLU A 42 23.62 -15.52 13.27
N GLU A 43 22.86 -14.57 12.73
CA GLU A 43 22.92 -14.25 11.30
C GLU A 43 22.99 -12.73 11.14
N LYS A 44 24.20 -12.25 10.80
CA LYS A 44 24.47 -10.89 10.38
C LYS A 44 23.67 -10.63 9.09
N GLN A 45 22.57 -9.89 9.17
CA GLN A 45 21.87 -9.40 7.98
C GLN A 45 22.73 -8.33 7.31
N HIS A 46 23.62 -8.78 6.41
CA HIS A 46 24.26 -7.93 5.43
C HIS A 46 23.18 -7.36 4.50
N PHE A 47 22.94 -6.06 4.63
CA PHE A 47 22.16 -5.29 3.68
C PHE A 47 22.98 -5.17 2.39
N VAL A 48 22.78 -6.09 1.44
CA VAL A 48 23.36 -5.97 0.10
C VAL A 48 22.37 -5.19 -0.78
N PRO A 49 22.77 -4.05 -1.38
CA PRO A 49 21.92 -3.35 -2.33
C PRO A 49 21.78 -4.19 -3.60
N LYS A 50 20.58 -4.72 -3.88
CA LYS A 50 20.29 -5.31 -5.19
C LYS A 50 20.10 -4.18 -6.20
N SER A 51 21.02 -4.06 -7.15
CA SER A 51 20.85 -3.20 -8.32
C SER A 51 19.64 -3.67 -9.13
N VAL A 52 18.71 -2.76 -9.36
CA VAL A 52 17.54 -2.98 -10.21
C VAL A 52 18.01 -2.81 -11.65
N ARG A 53 18.07 -3.92 -12.41
CA ARG A 53 18.08 -3.84 -13.87
C ARG A 53 16.66 -3.49 -14.30
N GLU A 54 16.48 -2.27 -14.82
CA GLU A 54 15.31 -1.92 -15.62
C GLU A 54 15.18 -2.94 -16.74
N LYS A 55 14.04 -3.63 -16.79
CA LYS A 55 13.61 -4.36 -17.97
C LYS A 55 12.38 -3.64 -18.49
N ASP A 56 12.53 -3.10 -19.71
CA ASP A 56 11.45 -2.54 -20.50
C ASP A 56 10.26 -3.52 -20.57
N GLU A 57 9.15 -3.15 -19.93
CA GLU A 57 7.89 -3.85 -20.10
C GLU A 57 7.24 -3.38 -21.41
N LYS A 58 7.55 -4.10 -22.50
CA LYS A 58 6.68 -4.09 -23.68
C LYS A 58 5.41 -4.86 -23.35
N ALA A 59 4.31 -4.11 -23.22
CA ALA A 59 2.95 -4.61 -23.13
C ALA A 59 2.70 -5.63 -24.25
N THR A 60 2.52 -6.90 -23.88
CA THR A 60 2.08 -7.95 -24.79
C THR A 60 0.76 -8.46 -24.26
N ASN A 61 -0.32 -8.23 -25.02
CA ASN A 61 -1.61 -8.89 -24.84
C ASN A 61 -1.36 -10.39 -24.79
N LYS A 62 -1.43 -10.98 -23.59
CA LYS A 62 -1.42 -12.42 -23.41
C LYS A 62 -2.85 -12.88 -23.23
N ASP A 63 -3.25 -13.81 -24.10
CA ASP A 63 -4.50 -14.56 -24.00
C ASP A 63 -4.72 -15.08 -22.57
N PHE A 64 -5.86 -14.70 -22.00
CA PHE A 64 -6.26 -15.08 -20.65
C PHE A 64 -6.58 -16.57 -20.60
N LYS A 65 -5.61 -17.40 -20.20
CA LYS A 65 -5.91 -18.70 -19.60
C LYS A 65 -6.39 -18.48 -18.16
N PRO A 66 -7.51 -19.09 -17.74
CA PRO A 66 -7.97 -18.95 -16.36
C PRO A 66 -6.92 -19.55 -15.43
N LYS A 67 -6.31 -18.71 -14.58
CA LYS A 67 -5.49 -19.19 -13.47
C LYS A 67 -6.43 -19.93 -12.51
N GLN A 68 -6.09 -21.18 -12.20
CA GLN A 68 -6.73 -21.86 -11.08
C GLN A 68 -6.21 -21.22 -9.80
N PHE A 69 -7.10 -20.59 -9.04
CA PHE A 69 -6.76 -20.05 -7.73
C PHE A 69 -6.70 -21.22 -6.76
N GLU A 70 -5.49 -21.75 -6.53
CA GLU A 70 -5.23 -22.90 -5.65
C GLU A 70 -5.78 -22.72 -4.22
N ASN A 71 -6.09 -21.48 -3.82
CA ASN A 71 -6.58 -21.12 -2.50
C ASN A 71 -8.05 -20.65 -2.47
N ALA A 72 -8.78 -20.68 -3.58
CA ALA A 72 -10.19 -20.31 -3.58
C ALA A 72 -11.04 -21.48 -3.02
N PRO A 73 -11.97 -21.24 -2.10
CA PRO A 73 -12.86 -22.29 -1.60
C PRO A 73 -13.68 -22.89 -2.76
N ASP A 74 -13.79 -24.23 -2.77
CA ASP A 74 -14.51 -24.99 -3.79
C ASP A 74 -15.91 -24.39 -4.03
N GLY A 75 -16.24 -24.13 -5.30
CA GLY A 75 -17.51 -23.55 -5.73
C GLY A 75 -17.52 -22.03 -5.97
N ASN A 76 -16.50 -21.27 -5.52
CA ASN A 76 -16.46 -19.80 -5.69
C ASN A 76 -15.64 -19.31 -6.89
N GLY A 77 -15.15 -20.22 -7.75
CA GLY A 77 -14.29 -19.89 -8.89
C GLY A 77 -14.89 -18.85 -9.84
N TYR A 78 -16.20 -18.89 -10.09
CA TYR A 78 -16.87 -17.91 -10.97
C TYR A 78 -16.85 -16.49 -10.40
N ALA A 79 -17.12 -16.32 -9.10
CA ALA A 79 -17.10 -15.01 -8.45
C ALA A 79 -15.70 -14.42 -8.43
N VAL A 80 -14.69 -15.25 -8.16
CA VAL A 80 -13.28 -14.85 -8.19
C VAL A 80 -12.85 -14.46 -9.61
N GLN A 81 -13.21 -15.24 -10.63
CA GLN A 81 -12.92 -14.90 -12.03
C GLN A 81 -13.60 -13.60 -12.46
N LYS A 82 -14.85 -13.38 -12.05
CA LYS A 82 -15.56 -12.12 -12.36
C LYS A 82 -14.86 -10.93 -11.68
N PHE A 83 -14.43 -11.10 -10.43
CA PHE A 83 -13.69 -10.09 -9.70
C PHE A 83 -12.32 -9.80 -10.34
N GLU A 84 -11.60 -10.82 -10.78
CA GLU A 84 -10.33 -10.67 -11.51
C GLU A 84 -10.53 -9.88 -12.81
N LYS A 85 -11.54 -10.25 -13.62
CA LYS A 85 -11.88 -9.51 -14.84
C LYS A 85 -12.20 -8.04 -14.55
N PHE A 86 -12.96 -7.79 -13.49
CA PHE A 86 -13.27 -6.43 -13.03
C PHE A 86 -12.00 -5.64 -12.68
N LEU A 87 -11.07 -6.22 -11.91
CA LEU A 87 -9.82 -5.56 -11.55
C LEU A 87 -8.92 -5.25 -12.75
N ASN A 88 -8.96 -6.10 -13.79
CA ASN A 88 -8.15 -5.93 -15.00
C ASN A 88 -8.78 -4.99 -16.05
N THR A 89 -10.05 -4.61 -15.89
CA THR A 89 -10.74 -3.73 -16.84
C THR A 89 -10.26 -2.29 -16.69
N GLU A 90 -9.73 -1.67 -17.74
CA GLU A 90 -9.34 -0.26 -17.76
C GLU A 90 -10.30 0.56 -18.62
N ASN A 91 -11.10 1.41 -17.98
CA ASN A 91 -12.08 2.25 -18.67
C ASN A 91 -11.53 3.64 -19.03
N TYR A 92 -10.44 4.07 -18.39
CA TYR A 92 -9.84 5.39 -18.53
C TYR A 92 -8.31 5.27 -18.63
N ARG A 93 -7.68 6.07 -19.49
CA ARG A 93 -6.22 6.05 -19.78
C ARG A 93 -5.55 7.41 -19.62
N ASP A 94 -6.30 8.39 -19.13
CA ASP A 94 -5.85 9.74 -18.88
C ASP A 94 -4.99 9.83 -17.62
N LYS A 95 -4.55 11.05 -17.31
CA LYS A 95 -3.69 11.31 -16.15
C LYS A 95 -4.48 11.08 -14.86
N LYS A 96 -3.79 10.53 -13.85
CA LYS A 96 -4.37 10.29 -12.53
C LYS A 96 -4.44 11.59 -11.74
N GLU A 97 -5.64 12.00 -11.39
CA GLU A 97 -5.88 13.10 -10.46
C GLU A 97 -5.94 12.61 -9.01
N SER A 98 -5.47 13.43 -8.07
CA SER A 98 -5.48 13.13 -6.64
C SER A 98 -6.53 13.97 -5.92
N PHE A 99 -7.33 13.32 -5.08
CA PHE A 99 -8.32 13.98 -4.23
C PHE A 99 -8.38 13.32 -2.85
N VAL A 100 -8.89 14.07 -1.88
CA VAL A 100 -9.10 13.58 -0.51
C VAL A 100 -10.56 13.17 -0.35
N LEU A 101 -10.78 12.00 0.25
CA LEU A 101 -12.07 11.38 0.46
C LEU A 101 -12.16 10.91 1.91
N SER A 102 -13.33 11.11 2.53
CA SER A 102 -13.65 10.53 3.83
C SER A 102 -14.69 9.42 3.67
N LEU A 103 -14.46 8.27 4.32
CA LEU A 103 -15.37 7.12 4.36
C LEU A 103 -15.68 6.78 5.81
N SER A 104 -16.83 6.15 6.05
CA SER A 104 -17.08 5.54 7.36
C SER A 104 -16.01 4.50 7.68
N ARG A 105 -15.68 4.36 8.96
CA ARG A 105 -14.65 3.43 9.44
C ARG A 105 -14.90 2.00 8.95
N ASP A 106 -16.15 1.55 9.02
CA ASP A 106 -16.53 0.20 8.62
C ASP A 106 -16.40 -0.02 7.12
N CYS A 107 -16.76 0.99 6.32
CA CYS A 107 -16.60 0.93 4.86
C CYS A 107 -15.11 0.82 4.51
N MET A 108 -14.28 1.68 5.09
CA MET A 108 -12.84 1.66 4.89
C MET A 108 -12.21 0.31 5.27
N ALA A 109 -12.60 -0.25 6.42
CA ALA A 109 -12.09 -1.55 6.88
C ALA A 109 -12.46 -2.70 5.94
N LYS A 110 -13.69 -2.70 5.40
CA LYS A 110 -14.14 -3.69 4.41
C LYS A 110 -13.35 -3.59 3.10
N TYR A 111 -13.15 -2.38 2.59
CA TYR A 111 -12.33 -2.13 1.41
C TYR A 111 -10.89 -2.62 1.60
N GLU A 112 -10.28 -2.31 2.75
CA GLU A 112 -8.92 -2.73 3.06
C GLU A 112 -8.81 -4.26 3.19
N LYS A 113 -9.79 -4.91 3.82
CA LYS A 113 -9.85 -6.37 3.90
C LYS A 113 -9.95 -6.99 2.50
N LEU A 114 -10.75 -6.41 1.60
CA LEU A 114 -10.89 -6.92 0.23
C LEU A 114 -9.60 -6.75 -0.57
N ALA A 115 -8.96 -5.58 -0.53
CA ALA A 115 -7.69 -5.35 -1.23
C ALA A 115 -6.56 -6.28 -0.75
N ARG A 116 -6.46 -6.48 0.58
CA ARG A 116 -5.53 -7.47 1.17
C ARG A 116 -5.88 -8.89 0.73
N GLY A 117 -7.16 -9.26 0.78
CA GLY A 117 -7.62 -10.58 0.33
C GLY A 117 -7.25 -10.85 -1.13
N ALA A 118 -7.49 -9.89 -2.02
CA ALA A 118 -7.09 -9.97 -3.43
C ALA A 118 -5.58 -10.17 -3.59
N SER A 119 -4.77 -9.38 -2.88
CA SER A 119 -3.32 -9.46 -2.99
C SER A 119 -2.74 -10.75 -2.42
N TYR A 120 -3.18 -11.19 -1.23
CA TYR A 120 -2.54 -12.31 -0.53
C TYR A 120 -3.18 -13.67 -0.80
N LYS A 121 -4.48 -13.71 -1.10
CA LYS A 121 -5.20 -14.98 -1.32
C LYS A 121 -5.39 -15.29 -2.79
N LEU A 122 -5.48 -14.27 -3.64
CA LEU A 122 -5.69 -14.42 -5.07
C LEU A 122 -4.45 -14.09 -5.91
N ASP A 123 -3.35 -13.63 -5.29
CA ASP A 123 -2.13 -13.20 -6.00
C ASP A 123 -2.40 -12.09 -7.04
N ILE A 124 -3.42 -11.25 -6.80
CA ILE A 124 -3.77 -10.11 -7.65
C ILE A 124 -3.28 -8.83 -6.96
N LYS A 125 -2.16 -8.28 -7.43
CA LYS A 125 -1.56 -7.05 -6.87
C LYS A 125 -2.54 -5.88 -6.91
N THR A 126 -3.21 -5.62 -5.79
CA THR A 126 -4.29 -4.63 -5.69
C THR A 126 -4.16 -3.83 -4.41
N HIS A 127 -4.00 -2.51 -4.52
CA HIS A 127 -4.05 -1.61 -3.38
C HIS A 127 -5.46 -1.03 -3.17
N ARG A 128 -5.73 -0.48 -1.98
CA ARG A 128 -6.96 0.26 -1.64
C ARG A 128 -7.42 1.20 -2.76
N ASN A 129 -6.50 2.04 -3.21
CA ASN A 129 -6.79 3.10 -4.17
C ASN A 129 -7.13 2.52 -5.55
N ASP A 130 -6.55 1.37 -5.91
CA ASP A 130 -6.85 0.72 -7.19
C ASP A 130 -8.26 0.14 -7.17
N LEU A 131 -8.62 -0.55 -6.09
CA LEU A 131 -9.97 -1.07 -5.90
C LEU A 131 -11.02 0.05 -5.89
N MET A 132 -10.78 1.14 -5.15
CA MET A 132 -11.66 2.32 -5.14
C MET A 132 -11.83 2.92 -6.54
N ARG A 133 -10.72 3.05 -7.29
CA ARG A 133 -10.74 3.57 -8.65
C ARG A 133 -11.59 2.68 -9.55
N LYS A 134 -11.37 1.36 -9.55
CA LYS A 134 -12.14 0.41 -10.38
C LYS A 134 -13.64 0.46 -10.10
N VAL A 135 -14.04 0.58 -8.83
CA VAL A 135 -15.46 0.69 -8.46
C VAL A 135 -16.07 1.97 -8.98
N LEU A 136 -15.37 3.10 -8.85
CA LEU A 136 -15.84 4.38 -9.35
C LEU A 136 -15.90 4.39 -10.88
N GLU A 137 -14.87 3.89 -11.56
CA GLU A 137 -14.82 3.80 -13.02
C GLU A 137 -15.96 2.95 -13.57
N ASP A 138 -16.24 1.79 -12.97
CA ASP A 138 -17.34 0.91 -13.40
C ASP A 138 -18.71 1.58 -13.22
N PHE A 139 -18.93 2.23 -12.07
CA PHE A 139 -20.18 2.96 -11.82
C PHE A 139 -20.39 4.06 -12.85
N ILE A 140 -19.38 4.91 -13.09
CA ILE A 140 -19.48 5.99 -14.07
C ILE A 140 -19.67 5.42 -15.47
N HIS A 141 -18.87 4.43 -15.88
CA HIS A 141 -18.98 3.84 -17.21
C HIS A 141 -20.39 3.28 -17.50
N GLN A 142 -21.01 2.61 -16.52
CA GLN A 142 -22.33 1.99 -16.70
C GLN A 142 -23.50 2.98 -16.61
N LYS A 143 -23.40 3.99 -15.73
CA LYS A 143 -24.57 4.78 -15.29
C LYS A 143 -24.53 6.23 -15.74
N TYR A 144 -23.35 6.78 -16.02
CA TYR A 144 -23.14 8.22 -16.23
C TYR A 144 -24.07 8.80 -17.30
N ARG A 145 -24.03 8.27 -18.53
CA ARG A 145 -24.81 8.83 -19.65
C ARG A 145 -26.32 8.81 -19.38
N LYS A 146 -26.82 7.73 -18.78
CA LYS A 146 -28.26 7.59 -18.49
C LYS A 146 -28.70 8.58 -17.42
N LEU A 147 -27.91 8.72 -16.35
CA LEU A 147 -28.22 9.64 -15.25
C LEU A 147 -28.06 11.09 -15.68
N LEU A 148 -27.02 11.41 -16.44
CA LEU A 148 -26.79 12.76 -16.95
C LEU A 148 -27.96 13.22 -17.83
N ASN A 149 -28.39 12.37 -18.77
CA ASN A 149 -29.54 12.68 -19.62
C ASN A 149 -30.83 12.92 -18.82
N LEU A 150 -31.03 12.25 -17.67
CA LEU A 150 -32.19 12.47 -16.82
C LEU A 150 -32.11 13.82 -16.08
N ILE A 151 -30.92 14.20 -15.63
CA ILE A 151 -30.69 15.45 -14.89
C ILE A 151 -30.75 16.66 -15.83
N GLU A 152 -30.20 16.55 -17.04
CA GLU A 152 -30.15 17.64 -18.03
C GLU A 152 -31.46 17.83 -18.81
N GLN A 153 -32.43 16.92 -18.64
CA GLN A 153 -33.77 17.04 -19.21
C GLN A 153 -34.78 17.75 -18.27
N GLU A 154 -34.38 18.04 -17.04
CA GLU A 154 -35.08 18.97 -16.12
C GLU A 154 -34.56 20.40 -16.28
#